data_AF-A0A960APK5-F1
#
_entry.id   AF-A0A960APK5-F1
#
_cell.length_a   1.000
_cell.length_b   1.000
_cell.length_c   1.000
_cell.angle_alpha   90.00
_cell.angle_beta   90.00
_cell.angle_gamma   90.00
#
_symmetry.space_group_name_H-M   'P 1'
#
loop_
_entity.id
_entity.type
_entity.pdbx_description
1 polymer ?
#
loop_
_entity_poly.entity_id
_entity_poly.type
_entity_poly.pdbx_seq_one_letter_code
_entity_poly.pdbx_strand_id
1 'polypeptide(L)' 'LEAFLNVVRQDKGTVDKVDIWGRRRMAYDIQKKSEGIYVVLELTCTPQTVAEMDRQLNLNEAVLRTKVLRRAA' A
#
# COMPACT_ATOMS: atom_id res chain seq x y z
N LEU A 1 -3.13 -7.06 5.09
CA LEU A 1 -2.46 -6.94 3.77
C LEU A 1 -3.13 -7.86 2.75
N GLU A 2 -3.22 -9.16 3.01
CA GLU A 2 -3.83 -10.14 2.07
C GLU A 2 -5.25 -9.78 1.63
N ALA A 3 -6.08 -9.28 2.55
CA ALA A 3 -7.44 -8.84 2.22
C ALA A 3 -7.48 -7.72 1.16
N PHE A 4 -6.51 -6.80 1.16
CA PHE A 4 -6.44 -5.70 0.19
C PHE A 4 -5.91 -6.17 -1.17
N LEU A 5 -5.03 -7.18 -1.19
CA LEU A 5 -4.53 -7.77 -2.42
C LEU A 5 -5.64 -8.49 -3.21
N ASN A 6 -6.73 -8.89 -2.56
CA ASN A 6 -7.86 -9.52 -3.23
C ASN A 6 -8.58 -8.57 -4.20
N VAL A 7 -8.63 -7.27 -3.90
CA VAL A 7 -9.21 -6.26 -4.81
C VAL A 7 -8.45 -6.25 -6.14
N VAL A 8 -7.11 -6.28 -6.07
CA VAL A 8 -6.25 -6.31 -7.26
C VAL A 8 -6.44 -7.62 -8.04
N ARG A 9 -6.56 -8.76 -7.34
CA ARG A 9 -6.76 -10.08 -7.98
C ARG A 9 -8.12 -10.23 -8.66
N GLN A 10 -9.18 -9.64 -8.09
CA GLN A 10 -10.53 -9.69 -8.65
C GLN A 10 -10.62 -8.91 -9.97
N ASP A 11 -9.91 -7.80 -10.08
CA ASP A 11 -9.86 -6.94 -11.27
C ASP A 11 -8.80 -7.38 -12.31
N LYS A 12 -8.33 -8.63 -12.24
CA LYS A 12 -7.28 -9.20 -13.11
C LYS A 12 -5.93 -8.47 -13.07
N GLY A 13 -5.65 -7.74 -11.98
CA GLY A 13 -4.33 -7.20 -11.72
C GLY A 13 -3.37 -8.26 -11.18
N THR A 14 -2.08 -8.13 -11.48
CA THR A 14 -1.01 -8.97 -10.91
C THR A 14 -0.28 -8.24 -9.80
N VAL A 15 0.12 -9.01 -8.78
CA VAL A 15 1.01 -8.55 -7.71
C VAL A 15 2.38 -9.10 -8.05
N ASP A 16 3.28 -8.25 -8.51
CA ASP A 16 4.57 -8.66 -9.02
C ASP A 16 5.56 -8.88 -7.88
N LYS A 17 5.52 -7.98 -6.88
CA LYS A 17 6.42 -8.05 -5.72
C LYS A 17 5.79 -7.48 -4.46
N VAL A 18 6.11 -8.10 -3.32
CA VAL A 18 5.74 -7.62 -1.99
C VAL A 18 6.99 -7.59 -1.11
N ASP A 19 7.51 -6.39 -0.85
CA ASP A 19 8.68 -6.18 -0.01
C ASP A 19 8.26 -5.59 1.35
N ILE A 20 8.41 -6.37 2.41
CA ILE A 20 8.13 -5.94 3.78
C ILE A 20 9.45 -5.58 4.46
N TRP A 21 9.65 -4.31 4.76
CA TRP A 21 10.88 -3.79 5.38
C TRP A 21 10.89 -3.92 6.91
N GLY A 22 9.81 -4.45 7.48
CA GLY A 22 9.62 -4.59 8.92
C GLY A 22 9.45 -3.24 9.61
N ARG A 23 9.65 -3.23 10.93
CA ARG A 23 9.52 -2.05 11.77
C ARG A 23 10.72 -1.13 11.59
N ARG A 24 10.49 0.14 11.28
CA ARG A 24 11.52 1.18 11.20
C ARG A 24 11.06 2.45 11.92
N ARG A 25 12.03 3.17 12.47
CA ARG A 25 11.81 4.49 13.06
C ARG A 25 11.65 5.53 11.97
N MET A 26 10.60 6.34 12.07
CA MET A 26 10.33 7.43 11.13
C MET A 26 11.15 8.67 11.50
N ALA A 27 11.50 9.49 10.51
CA ALA A 27 12.25 10.73 10.73
C ALA A 27 11.44 11.78 11.51
N TYR A 28 10.11 11.70 11.43
CA TYR A 28 9.15 12.54 12.14
C TYR A 28 7.91 11.71 12.46
N ASP A 29 7.18 12.14 13.48
CA ASP A 29 5.98 11.43 13.92
C ASP A 29 4.83 11.62 12.94
N ILE A 30 4.14 10.52 12.63
CA ILE A 30 2.91 10.53 11.84
C ILE A 30 1.79 10.04 12.75
N GLN A 31 0.73 10.85 12.92
CA GLN A 31 -0.38 10.56 13.83
C GLN A 31 0.11 10.16 15.25
N LYS A 32 1.14 10.86 15.76
CA LYS A 32 1.78 10.60 17.07
C LYS A 32 2.45 9.22 17.19
N LYS A 33 2.70 8.51 16.08
CA LYS A 33 3.52 7.29 16.07
C LYS A 33 4.90 7.62 15.51
N SER A 34 5.94 7.16 16.18
CA SER A 34 7.36 7.35 15.81
C SER A 34 7.95 6.14 15.08
N GLU A 35 7.26 4.99 15.12
CA GLU A 35 7.65 3.74 14.46
C GLU A 35 6.51 3.23 13.59
N GLY A 36 6.88 2.60 12.47
CA GLY A 36 5.91 2.03 11.53
C GLY A 36 6.50 0.83 10.79
N ILE A 37 5.61 0.03 10.20
CA ILE A 37 6.00 -1.06 9.30
C ILE A 37 5.90 -0.53 7.87
N TYR A 38 7.00 -0.62 7.13
CA TYR A 38 7.03 -0.24 5.72
C TYR A 38 6.78 -1.46 4.84
N VAL A 39 5.86 -1.31 3.89
CA VAL A 39 5.53 -2.32 2.87
C VAL A 39 5.58 -1.63 1.52
N VAL A 40 6.37 -2.17 0.60
CA VAL A 40 6.45 -1.74 -0.80
C VAL A 40 5.80 -2.83 -1.65
N LEU A 41 4.89 -2.41 -2.52
CA LEU A 41 4.13 -3.29 -3.40
C LEU A 41 4.42 -2.89 -4.84
N GLU A 42 4.83 -3.86 -5.66
CA GLU A 42 4.85 -3.73 -7.11
C GLU A 42 3.60 -4.44 -7.65
N LEU A 43 2.77 -3.66 -8.35
CA LEU A 43 1.45 -4.07 -8.80
C LEU A 43 1.32 -3.69 -10.27
N THR A 44 0.80 -4.60 -11.08
CA THR A 44 0.38 -4.32 -12.45
C THR A 44 -1.14 -4.44 -12.52
N CYS A 45 -1.83 -3.30 -12.57
CA CYS A 45 -3.28 -3.24 -12.59
C CYS A 45 -3.81 -1.95 -13.24
N THR A 46 -5.12 -1.90 -13.45
CA THR A 46 -5.75 -0.71 -14.03
C THR A 46 -5.76 0.46 -13.04
N PRO A 47 -5.76 1.72 -13.53
CA PRO A 47 -5.80 2.89 -12.66
C PRO A 47 -7.02 2.93 -11.72
N GLN A 48 -8.17 2.40 -12.17
CA GLN A 48 -9.39 2.36 -11.38
C GLN A 48 -9.26 1.42 -10.17
N THR A 49 -8.66 0.25 -10.38
CA THR A 49 -8.39 -0.72 -9.32
C THR A 49 -7.43 -0.16 -8.26
N VAL A 50 -6.38 0.56 -8.69
CA VAL A 50 -5.44 1.21 -7.75
C VAL A 50 -6.13 2.27 -6.90
N ALA A 51 -7.01 3.08 -7.52
CA ALA A 51 -7.74 4.12 -6.80
C ALA A 51 -8.68 3.53 -5.73
N GLU A 52 -9.37 2.43 -6.05
CA GLU A 52 -10.23 1.74 -5.08
C GLU A 52 -9.42 1.10 -3.95
N MET A 53 -8.27 0.49 -4.25
CA MET A 53 -7.36 -0.03 -3.24
C MET A 53 -6.85 1.08 -2.31
N ASP A 54 -6.43 2.22 -2.85
CA ASP A 54 -5.96 3.35 -2.05
C ASP A 54 -7.08 3.92 -1.16
N ARG A 55 -8.32 3.98 -1.67
CA ARG A 55 -9.49 4.37 -0.88
C ARG A 55 -9.70 3.43 0.32
N GLN A 56 -9.66 2.12 0.11
CA GLN A 56 -9.84 1.14 1.19
C GLN A 56 -8.69 1.17 2.21
N LEU A 57 -7.46 1.41 1.77
CA LEU A 57 -6.31 1.56 2.66
C LEU A 57 -6.42 2.83 3.51
N ASN A 58 -6.87 3.95 2.94
CA ASN A 58 -7.09 5.20 3.68
C ASN A 58 -8.23 5.10 4.70
N LEU A 59 -9.22 4.24 4.47
CA LEU A 59 -10.28 3.97 5.45
C LEU A 59 -9.80 3.12 6.63
N ASN A 60 -8.63 2.48 6.53
CA ASN A 60 -8.13 1.62 7.58
C ASN A 60 -7.24 2.41 8.55
N GLU A 61 -7.68 2.52 9.81
CA GLU A 61 -6.95 3.24 10.87
C GLU A 61 -5.58 2.63 11.24
N ALA A 62 -5.32 1.38 10.86
CA ALA A 62 -4.01 0.76 11.05
C ALA A 62 -2.96 1.31 10.06
N VAL A 63 -3.39 1.88 8.93
CA VAL A 63 -2.52 2.44 7.90
C VAL A 63 -2.27 3.92 8.21
N LEU A 64 -1.02 4.25 8.51
CA LEU A 64 -0.63 5.62 8.84
C LEU A 64 -0.61 6.54 7.60
N ARG A 65 -0.16 6.00 6.47
CA ARG A 65 0.02 6.75 5.22
C ARG A 65 0.13 5.79 4.05
N THR A 66 -0.51 6.13 2.94
CA THR A 66 -0.30 5.50 1.64
C THR A 66 0.43 6.46 0.69
N LYS A 67 1.15 5.90 -0.28
CA LYS A 67 1.67 6.63 -1.42
C LYS A 67 1.58 5.74 -2.66
N VAL A 68 0.79 6.17 -3.62
CA VAL A 68 0.73 5.54 -4.94
C VAL A 68 1.71 6.27 -5.85
N LEU A 69 2.60 5.51 -6.49
CA LEU A 69 3.55 6.01 -7.46
C LEU A 69 3.37 5.27 -8.77
N ARG A 70 3.31 6.00 -9.88
CA ARG A 70 3.40 5.41 -11.21
C ARG A 70 4.87 5.21 -11.52
N ARG A 71 5.28 3.97 -11.81
CA ARG A 71 6.62 3.70 -12.33
C ARG A 71 6.72 4.38 -13.70
N ALA A 72 7.66 5.31 -13.85
CA ALA A 72 7.99 5.84 -15.17
C ALA A 72 8.54 4.68 -16.01
N ALA A 73 8.01 4.55 -17.23
CA ALA A 73 8.50 3.60 -18.22
C ALA A 73 9.92 3.98 -18.67
#